data_AF-A0A7R9PT07-F1
#
_entry.id   AF-A0A7R9PT07-F1
#
_cell.length_a   1.000
_cell.length_b   1.000
_cell.length_c   1.000
_cell.angle_alpha   90.00
_cell.angle_beta   90.00
_cell.angle_gamma   90.00
#
_symmetry.space_group_name_H-M   'P 1'
#
loop_
_entity.id
_entity.type
_entity.pdbx_description
1 polymer ?
#
loop_
_entity_poly.entity_id
_entity_poly.type
_entity_poly.pdbx_seq_one_letter_code
_entity_poly.pdbx_strand_id
1 'polypeptide(L)'
;IVESKNTEYKVGKYIVGSFGWRTKTIVNPSAADNIFNSKIYILPDLGGLSKSLGVGVLGMPGNTAYFGFLELCQPQPGEVVVVTGAAGAVGSLVGQIAKIKGCKVIGFAGSDEKVKWIKKELGFDAAFNYKTKDVTEALKESAPDGVDCYFDNSRFGDLMVYSVTLAIDKTANDDEI
;
A
#
# COMPACT_ATOMS: atom_id res chain seq x y z
N ILE A 1 6.84 26.77 3.83
CA ILE A 1 6.12 28.07 3.86
C ILE A 1 7.17 29.16 3.81
N VAL A 2 7.16 29.96 2.73
CA VAL A 2 8.11 31.07 2.56
C VAL A 2 7.53 32.39 3.06
N GLU A 3 6.22 32.58 2.91
CA GLU A 3 5.46 33.72 3.39
C GLU A 3 4.10 33.22 3.90
N SER A 4 3.52 33.88 4.90
CA SER A 4 2.18 33.54 5.40
C SER A 4 1.47 34.74 6.00
N LYS A 5 0.16 34.83 5.72
CA LYS A 5 -0.79 35.73 6.40
C LYS A 5 -1.69 34.97 7.40
N ASN A 6 -1.46 33.67 7.59
CA ASN A 6 -2.25 32.81 8.48
C ASN A 6 -1.41 32.42 9.71
N THR A 7 -1.94 32.69 10.90
CA THR A 7 -1.25 32.49 12.19
C THR A 7 -0.97 31.03 12.55
N GLU A 8 -1.77 30.09 12.03
CA GLU A 8 -1.56 28.65 12.23
C GLU A 8 -0.42 28.12 11.34
N TYR A 9 -0.22 28.73 10.17
CA TYR A 9 0.76 28.31 9.16
C TYR A 9 1.98 29.23 9.17
N LYS A 10 2.89 29.01 10.11
CA LYS A 10 4.07 29.87 10.30
C LYS A 10 5.13 29.68 9.21
N VAL A 11 5.83 30.77 8.87
CA VAL A 11 7.00 30.76 7.97
C VAL A 11 8.06 29.76 8.47
N GLY A 12 8.72 29.09 7.54
CA GLY A 12 9.74 28.07 7.84
C GLY A 12 9.18 26.66 8.06
N LYS A 13 7.87 26.50 8.34
CA LYS A 13 7.25 25.17 8.43
C LYS A 13 7.05 24.54 7.05
N TYR A 14 7.05 23.21 7.02
CA TYR A 14 6.71 22.42 5.83
C TYR A 14 5.26 21.96 5.92
N ILE A 15 4.62 21.85 4.77
CA ILE A 15 3.23 21.41 4.66
C ILE A 15 3.12 20.36 3.57
N VAL A 16 2.09 19.54 3.66
CA VAL A 16 1.69 18.60 2.61
C VAL A 16 0.29 18.95 2.17
N GLY A 17 0.08 18.91 0.85
CA GLY A 17 -1.21 19.20 0.23
C GLY A 17 -1.14 19.12 -1.29
N SER A 18 -2.30 19.22 -1.91
CA SER A 18 -2.45 19.12 -3.36
C SER A 18 -2.35 20.50 -4.00
N PHE A 19 -1.16 20.82 -4.51
CA PHE A 19 -0.85 22.15 -5.06
C PHE A 19 -0.65 22.17 -6.57
N GLY A 20 -0.74 21.01 -7.24
CA GLY A 20 -0.34 20.84 -8.64
C GLY A 20 1.17 20.95 -8.86
N TRP A 21 1.63 20.61 -10.06
CA TRP A 21 3.06 20.66 -10.40
C TRP A 21 3.51 22.09 -10.64
N ARG A 22 4.26 22.64 -9.69
CA ARG A 22 4.78 24.01 -9.71
C ARG A 22 5.83 24.21 -8.63
N THR A 23 6.65 25.24 -8.79
CA THR A 23 7.69 25.60 -7.82
C THR A 23 7.18 26.47 -6.67
N LYS A 24 6.09 27.24 -6.89
CA LYS A 24 5.43 28.08 -5.89
C LYS A 24 3.93 28.08 -6.10
N THR A 25 3.18 28.25 -5.02
CA THR A 25 1.72 28.40 -5.05
C THR A 25 1.26 29.33 -3.93
N ILE A 26 0.17 30.04 -4.17
CA ILE A 26 -0.58 30.76 -3.12
C ILE A 26 -1.77 29.89 -2.78
N VAL A 27 -2.01 29.65 -1.50
CA VAL A 27 -3.08 28.76 -1.04
C VAL A 27 -3.74 29.35 0.18
N ASN A 28 -5.06 29.30 0.21
CA ASN A 28 -5.84 29.54 1.40
C ASN A 28 -6.22 28.18 2.02
N PRO A 29 -5.65 27.79 3.18
CA PRO A 29 -5.91 26.48 3.77
C PRO A 29 -7.33 26.28 4.28
N SER A 30 -8.13 27.35 4.41
CA SER A 30 -9.54 27.28 4.78
C SER A 30 -10.49 27.31 3.57
N ALA A 31 -9.99 27.48 2.35
CA ALA A 31 -10.81 27.44 1.14
C ALA A 31 -10.98 25.99 0.68
N ALA A 32 -12.19 25.64 0.22
CA ALA A 32 -12.53 24.33 -0.36
C ALA A 32 -11.86 24.07 -1.73
N ASP A 33 -10.97 24.96 -2.18
CA ASP A 33 -10.34 24.97 -3.51
C ASP A 33 -9.07 24.09 -3.59
N ASN A 34 -8.84 23.24 -2.60
CA ASN A 34 -7.80 22.23 -2.68
C ASN A 34 -8.22 21.13 -3.67
N ILE A 35 -7.37 20.89 -4.66
CA ILE A 35 -7.55 19.79 -5.62
C ILE A 35 -7.70 18.50 -4.80
N PHE A 36 -8.80 17.75 -5.02
CA PHE A 36 -9.20 16.55 -4.27
C PHE A 36 -9.72 16.75 -2.83
N ASN A 37 -10.13 17.96 -2.43
CA ASN A 37 -10.65 18.25 -1.08
C ASN A 37 -9.70 17.79 0.05
N SER A 38 -8.40 17.70 -0.25
CA SER A 38 -7.39 17.12 0.64
C SER A 38 -6.92 18.17 1.65
N LYS A 39 -7.22 17.96 2.93
CA LYS A 39 -6.81 18.89 4.00
C LYS A 39 -5.29 19.11 3.96
N ILE A 40 -4.89 20.37 3.91
CA ILE A 40 -3.47 20.74 4.06
C ILE A 40 -3.11 20.51 5.52
N TYR A 41 -1.98 19.85 5.75
CA TYR A 41 -1.48 19.66 7.10
C TYR A 41 -0.03 20.10 7.21
N ILE A 42 0.33 20.56 8.41
CA ILE A 42 1.69 20.90 8.75
C ILE A 42 2.46 19.60 8.96
N LEU A 43 3.54 19.43 8.23
CA LEU A 43 4.42 18.29 8.42
C LEU A 43 5.05 18.41 9.83
N PRO A 44 4.95 17.37 10.67
CA PRO A 44 5.59 17.38 11.97
C PRO A 44 7.11 17.48 11.81
N ASP A 45 7.79 17.81 12.92
CA ASP A 45 9.24 17.70 12.95
C ASP A 45 9.62 16.22 12.84
N LEU A 46 10.37 15.87 11.80
CA LEU A 46 10.79 14.50 11.52
C LEU A 46 12.18 14.19 12.07
N GLY A 47 12.76 15.05 12.91
CA GLY A 47 14.02 14.75 13.61
C GLY A 47 15.21 14.49 12.68
N GLY A 48 15.26 15.18 11.53
CA GLY A 48 16.30 15.00 10.51
C GLY A 48 15.98 13.97 9.43
N LEU A 49 14.89 13.21 9.55
CA LEU A 49 14.43 12.34 8.47
C LEU A 49 13.94 13.16 7.25
N SER A 50 13.91 12.50 6.09
CA SER A 50 13.49 13.14 4.84
C SER A 50 12.04 13.65 4.92
N LYS A 51 11.84 14.89 4.45
CA LYS A 51 10.50 15.49 4.32
C LYS A 51 9.62 14.76 3.31
N SER A 52 10.22 14.00 2.39
CA SER A 52 9.49 13.17 1.42
C SER A 52 8.62 12.11 2.10
N LEU A 53 8.89 11.74 3.36
CA LEU A 53 8.05 10.81 4.12
C LEU A 53 6.61 11.32 4.26
N GLY A 54 6.40 12.64 4.30
CA GLY A 54 5.07 13.25 4.34
C GLY A 54 4.21 13.00 3.10
N VAL A 55 4.82 12.69 1.95
CA VAL A 55 4.07 12.28 0.74
C VAL A 55 4.08 10.76 0.53
N GLY A 56 4.67 10.01 1.46
CA GLY A 56 4.80 8.55 1.43
C GLY A 56 4.21 7.90 2.67
N VAL A 57 5.06 7.25 3.48
CA VAL A 57 4.65 6.46 4.67
C VAL A 57 3.94 7.27 5.77
N LEU A 58 4.22 8.57 5.89
CA LEU A 58 3.51 9.45 6.84
C LEU A 58 2.39 10.25 6.16
N GLY A 59 2.14 9.98 4.88
CA GLY A 59 1.13 10.64 4.06
C GLY A 59 0.00 9.72 3.66
N MET A 60 -0.67 10.08 2.55
CA MET A 60 -1.79 9.32 2.00
C MET A 60 -1.45 7.83 1.78
N PRO A 61 -0.31 7.44 1.15
CA PRO A 61 0.00 6.02 0.95
C PRO A 61 0.11 5.21 2.25
N GLY A 62 0.73 5.78 3.28
CA GLY A 62 0.84 5.14 4.59
C GLY A 62 -0.51 5.00 5.28
N ASN A 63 -1.32 6.05 5.25
CA ASN A 63 -2.69 5.99 5.79
C ASN A 63 -3.54 4.96 5.06
N THR A 64 -3.44 4.87 3.73
CA THR A 64 -4.14 3.84 2.94
C THR A 64 -3.73 2.44 3.35
N ALA A 65 -2.42 2.19 3.52
CA ALA A 65 -1.93 0.89 3.98
C ALA A 65 -2.41 0.57 5.41
N TYR A 66 -2.28 1.53 6.33
CA TYR A 66 -2.61 1.34 7.73
C TYR A 66 -4.11 1.09 7.93
N PHE A 67 -4.96 2.01 7.48
CA PHE A 67 -6.41 1.90 7.69
C PHE A 67 -7.02 0.82 6.82
N GLY A 68 -6.61 0.72 5.56
CA GLY A 68 -7.12 -0.30 4.65
C GLY A 68 -6.83 -1.71 5.18
N PHE A 69 -5.63 -1.95 5.70
CA PHE A 69 -5.29 -3.29 6.17
C PHE A 69 -5.78 -3.53 7.59
N LEU A 70 -5.52 -2.63 8.54
CA LEU A 70 -5.83 -2.90 9.94
C LEU A 70 -7.31 -2.74 10.30
N GLU A 71 -8.04 -1.81 9.67
CA GLU A 71 -9.43 -1.56 10.02
C GLU A 71 -10.41 -2.32 9.12
N LEU A 72 -10.11 -2.44 7.81
CA LEU A 72 -10.98 -3.15 6.87
C LEU A 72 -10.68 -4.65 6.80
N CYS A 73 -9.41 -5.04 6.66
CA CYS A 73 -9.04 -6.45 6.58
C CYS A 73 -8.96 -7.14 7.95
N GLN A 74 -8.68 -6.40 9.02
CA GLN A 74 -8.62 -6.90 10.41
C GLN A 74 -7.80 -8.19 10.58
N PRO A 75 -6.53 -8.20 10.11
CA PRO A 75 -5.71 -9.39 9.99
C PRO A 75 -5.44 -10.05 11.35
N GLN A 76 -5.48 -11.38 11.36
CA GLN A 76 -5.11 -12.21 12.49
C GLN A 76 -3.73 -12.84 12.31
N PRO A 77 -2.97 -13.08 13.40
CA PRO A 77 -1.73 -13.83 13.31
C PRO A 77 -1.95 -15.22 12.70
N GLY A 78 -1.04 -15.65 11.82
CA GLY A 78 -1.12 -16.92 11.10
C GLY A 78 -1.91 -16.88 9.79
N GLU A 79 -2.72 -15.85 9.55
CA GLU A 79 -3.46 -15.71 8.29
C GLU A 79 -2.55 -15.51 7.08
N VAL A 80 -3.04 -15.94 5.91
CA VAL A 80 -2.41 -15.77 4.61
C VAL A 80 -2.92 -14.51 3.95
N VAL A 81 -2.02 -13.55 3.74
CA VAL A 81 -2.29 -12.25 3.12
C VAL A 81 -1.64 -12.19 1.75
N VAL A 82 -2.46 -11.95 0.72
CA VAL A 82 -1.98 -11.68 -0.63
C VAL A 82 -2.02 -10.18 -0.90
N VAL A 83 -0.92 -9.63 -1.43
CA VAL A 83 -0.79 -8.21 -1.77
C VAL A 83 -0.43 -8.06 -3.24
N THR A 84 -1.27 -7.38 -4.00
CA THR A 84 -0.94 -6.98 -5.37
C THR A 84 -0.21 -5.65 -5.38
N GLY A 85 0.57 -5.39 -6.44
CA GLY A 85 1.38 -4.16 -6.49
C GLY A 85 2.31 -4.05 -5.29
N ALA A 86 2.80 -5.19 -4.78
CA ALA A 86 3.46 -5.31 -3.48
C ALA A 86 4.74 -4.48 -3.36
N ALA A 87 5.37 -4.13 -4.49
CA ALA A 87 6.54 -3.25 -4.52
C ALA A 87 6.20 -1.75 -4.67
N GLY A 88 4.92 -1.37 -4.60
CA GLY A 88 4.44 0.01 -4.67
C GLY A 88 4.42 0.71 -3.31
N ALA A 89 4.09 2.01 -3.30
CA ALA A 89 4.10 2.84 -2.09
C ALA A 89 3.16 2.32 -0.98
N VAL A 90 1.97 1.82 -1.36
CA VAL A 90 1.01 1.23 -0.40
C VAL A 90 1.34 -0.23 -0.13
N GLY A 91 1.47 -1.05 -1.18
CA GLY A 91 1.65 -2.50 -1.05
C GLY A 91 2.89 -2.90 -0.24
N SER A 92 3.99 -2.15 -0.37
CA SER A 92 5.21 -2.42 0.41
C SER A 92 5.02 -2.15 1.90
N LEU A 93 4.15 -1.20 2.27
CA LEU A 93 3.78 -0.92 3.65
C LEU A 93 2.80 -1.96 4.18
N VAL A 94 1.79 -2.34 3.41
CA VAL A 94 0.82 -3.39 3.78
C VAL A 94 1.56 -4.69 4.12
N GLY A 95 2.50 -5.12 3.27
CA GLY A 95 3.27 -6.34 3.52
C GLY A 95 4.09 -6.28 4.81
N GLN A 96 4.76 -5.16 5.07
CA GLN A 96 5.50 -4.99 6.33
C GLN A 96 4.58 -5.00 7.56
N ILE A 97 3.43 -4.33 7.49
CA ILE A 97 2.44 -4.34 8.57
C ILE A 97 1.91 -5.77 8.79
N ALA A 98 1.63 -6.52 7.73
CA ALA A 98 1.20 -7.91 7.79
C ALA A 98 2.26 -8.82 8.44
N LYS A 99 3.54 -8.65 8.09
CA LYS A 99 4.64 -9.36 8.77
C LYS A 99 4.72 -9.02 10.25
N ILE A 100 4.58 -7.75 10.63
CA ILE A 100 4.54 -7.31 12.03
C ILE A 100 3.35 -7.94 12.77
N LYS A 101 2.22 -8.14 12.11
CA LYS A 101 1.02 -8.80 12.66
C LYS A 101 1.12 -10.32 12.73
N GLY A 102 2.22 -10.91 12.28
CA GLY A 102 2.43 -12.36 12.32
C GLY A 102 1.70 -13.11 11.20
N CYS A 103 1.34 -12.44 10.11
CA CYS A 103 0.75 -13.08 8.94
C CYS A 103 1.82 -13.69 8.04
N LYS A 104 1.41 -14.66 7.22
CA LYS A 104 2.14 -15.10 6.04
C LYS A 104 1.78 -14.19 4.87
N VAL A 105 2.77 -13.65 4.17
CA VAL A 105 2.58 -12.61 3.16
C VAL A 105 3.09 -13.05 1.81
N ILE A 106 2.22 -13.00 0.81
CA ILE A 106 2.49 -13.34 -0.59
C ILE A 106 2.35 -12.08 -1.44
N GLY A 107 3.39 -11.72 -2.17
CA GLY A 107 3.45 -10.47 -2.93
C GLY A 107 3.53 -10.67 -4.44
N PHE A 108 2.78 -9.88 -5.21
CA PHE A 108 2.90 -9.83 -6.66
C PHE A 108 3.47 -8.49 -7.13
N ALA A 109 4.50 -8.54 -7.98
CA ALA A 109 5.17 -7.36 -8.55
C ALA A 109 5.46 -7.54 -10.05
N GLY A 110 5.77 -6.44 -10.74
CA GLY A 110 5.85 -6.42 -12.22
C GLY A 110 7.26 -6.60 -12.81
N SER A 111 8.24 -6.99 -12.00
CA SER A 111 9.60 -7.34 -12.41
C SER A 111 10.30 -8.20 -11.35
N ASP A 112 11.27 -9.01 -11.77
CA ASP A 112 12.02 -9.90 -10.88
C ASP A 112 12.87 -9.13 -9.86
N GLU A 113 13.36 -7.95 -10.23
CA GLU A 113 14.07 -7.06 -9.32
C GLU A 113 13.18 -6.64 -8.14
N LYS A 114 11.92 -6.25 -8.43
CA LYS A 114 10.95 -5.87 -7.40
C LYS A 114 10.57 -7.06 -6.53
N VAL A 115 10.41 -8.24 -7.12
CA VAL A 115 10.17 -9.50 -6.39
C VAL A 115 11.31 -9.81 -5.43
N LYS A 116 12.55 -9.74 -5.91
CA LYS A 116 13.74 -9.95 -5.08
C LYS A 116 13.80 -8.93 -3.94
N TRP A 117 13.50 -7.67 -4.21
CA TRP A 117 13.49 -6.61 -3.21
C TRP A 117 12.46 -6.87 -2.09
N ILE A 118 11.19 -7.13 -2.43
CA ILE A 118 10.16 -7.35 -1.40
C ILE A 118 10.39 -8.62 -0.59
N LYS A 119 10.92 -9.68 -1.22
CA LYS A 119 11.25 -10.93 -0.52
C LYS A 119 12.43 -10.73 0.42
N LYS A 120 13.53 -10.14 -0.05
CA LYS A 120 14.79 -10.04 0.69
C LYS A 120 14.79 -8.91 1.72
N GLU A 121 14.31 -7.73 1.35
CA GLU A 121 14.43 -6.53 2.18
C GLU A 121 13.18 -6.28 3.03
N LEU A 122 11.99 -6.64 2.54
CA LEU A 122 10.72 -6.42 3.27
C LEU A 122 10.20 -7.67 3.99
N GLY A 123 10.82 -8.83 3.77
CA GLY A 123 10.52 -10.07 4.48
C GLY A 123 9.22 -10.76 4.07
N PHE A 124 8.78 -10.57 2.82
CA PHE A 124 7.65 -11.35 2.27
C PHE A 124 8.04 -12.85 2.21
N ASP A 125 7.11 -13.73 2.56
CA ASP A 125 7.36 -15.18 2.60
C ASP A 125 7.45 -15.76 1.18
N ALA A 126 6.56 -15.30 0.29
CA ALA A 126 6.62 -15.59 -1.13
C ALA A 126 6.40 -14.32 -1.96
N ALA A 127 7.01 -14.28 -3.13
CA ALA A 127 6.86 -13.17 -4.05
C ALA A 127 7.03 -13.64 -5.49
N PHE A 128 6.18 -13.14 -6.38
CA PHE A 128 6.14 -13.59 -7.77
C PHE A 128 6.03 -12.42 -8.74
N ASN A 129 6.66 -12.61 -9.90
CA ASN A 129 6.50 -11.68 -11.01
C ASN A 129 5.29 -12.14 -11.83
N TYR A 130 4.19 -11.41 -11.72
CA TYR A 130 2.93 -11.78 -12.37
C TYR A 130 3.01 -11.78 -13.91
N LYS A 131 4.09 -11.24 -14.49
CA LYS A 131 4.30 -11.27 -15.95
C LYS A 131 4.96 -12.55 -16.44
N THR A 132 5.58 -13.32 -15.56
CA THR A 132 6.38 -14.51 -15.91
C THR A 132 5.93 -15.77 -15.18
N LYS A 133 5.08 -15.65 -14.16
CA LYS A 133 4.51 -16.76 -13.42
C LYS A 133 2.99 -16.62 -13.37
N ASP A 134 2.29 -17.72 -13.67
CA ASP A 134 0.83 -17.78 -13.51
C ASP A 134 0.44 -17.61 -12.04
N VAL A 135 -0.60 -16.84 -11.82
CA VAL A 135 -1.03 -16.42 -10.48
C VAL A 135 -1.71 -17.57 -9.75
N THR A 136 -2.51 -18.38 -10.46
CA THR A 136 -3.18 -19.55 -9.89
C THR A 136 -2.15 -20.57 -9.43
N GLU A 137 -1.15 -20.85 -10.26
CA GLU A 137 -0.04 -21.74 -9.89
C GLU A 137 0.74 -21.21 -8.68
N ALA A 138 1.08 -19.92 -8.67
CA ALA A 138 1.79 -19.30 -7.56
C ALA A 138 1.01 -19.40 -6.24
N LEU A 139 -0.32 -19.19 -6.28
CA LEU A 139 -1.18 -19.32 -5.11
C LEU A 139 -1.31 -20.78 -4.66
N LYS A 140 -1.46 -21.74 -5.56
CA LYS A 140 -1.46 -23.17 -5.20
C LYS A 140 -0.15 -23.60 -4.50
N GLU A 141 0.98 -23.08 -4.98
CA GLU A 141 2.30 -23.36 -4.39
C GLU A 141 2.48 -22.70 -3.00
N SER A 142 2.06 -21.44 -2.88
CA SER A 142 2.39 -20.61 -1.70
C SER A 142 1.27 -20.50 -0.67
N ALA A 143 0.03 -20.82 -1.02
CA ALA A 143 -1.17 -20.77 -0.19
C ALA A 143 -2.08 -21.99 -0.45
N PRO A 144 -1.59 -23.23 -0.22
CA PRO A 144 -2.35 -24.44 -0.53
C PRO A 144 -3.66 -24.54 0.27
N ASP A 145 -3.70 -23.98 1.48
CA ASP A 145 -4.88 -23.96 2.36
C ASP A 145 -5.80 -22.75 2.13
N GLY A 146 -5.53 -21.98 1.07
CA GLY A 146 -6.27 -20.78 0.69
C GLY A 146 -5.69 -19.47 1.22
N VAL A 147 -6.39 -18.38 0.89
CA VAL A 147 -6.03 -17.00 1.21
C VAL A 147 -7.09 -16.41 2.14
N ASP A 148 -6.68 -15.85 3.28
CA ASP A 148 -7.61 -15.26 4.24
C ASP A 148 -7.88 -13.78 3.95
N CYS A 149 -6.88 -13.07 3.42
CA CYS A 149 -6.99 -11.65 3.11
C CYS A 149 -6.31 -11.30 1.78
N TYR A 150 -7.01 -10.51 0.97
CA TYR A 150 -6.49 -9.97 -0.29
C TYR A 150 -6.49 -8.43 -0.27
N PHE A 151 -5.32 -7.84 -0.44
CA PHE A 151 -5.17 -6.39 -0.55
C PHE A 151 -4.83 -6.02 -2.00
N ASP A 152 -5.81 -5.43 -2.68
CA ASP A 152 -5.67 -5.01 -4.08
C ASP A 152 -5.21 -3.55 -4.22
N ASN A 153 -3.97 -3.34 -4.67
CA ASN A 153 -3.41 -1.99 -4.91
C ASN A 153 -3.39 -1.57 -6.37
N SER A 154 -3.67 -2.49 -7.29
CA SER A 154 -3.50 -2.23 -8.70
C SER A 154 -4.61 -2.95 -9.42
N ARG A 155 -5.32 -2.26 -10.30
CA ARG A 155 -6.33 -2.86 -11.17
C ARG A 155 -5.66 -3.83 -12.14
N PHE A 156 -5.30 -4.99 -11.63
CA PHE A 156 -4.96 -6.15 -12.43
C PHE A 156 -6.24 -6.59 -13.13
N GLY A 157 -6.11 -7.08 -14.36
CA GLY A 157 -7.27 -7.56 -15.12
C GLY A 157 -8.00 -8.67 -14.37
N ASP A 158 -9.25 -8.91 -14.76
CA ASP A 158 -10.20 -9.83 -14.11
C ASP A 158 -9.60 -11.20 -13.74
N LEU A 159 -8.60 -11.67 -14.49
CA LEU A 159 -7.92 -12.95 -14.26
C LEU A 159 -7.25 -13.06 -12.88
N MET A 160 -6.55 -12.02 -12.40
CA MET A 160 -5.90 -12.04 -11.07
C MET A 160 -6.94 -12.05 -9.95
N VAL A 161 -7.98 -11.22 -10.09
CA VAL A 161 -9.07 -11.16 -9.12
C VAL A 161 -9.81 -12.49 -9.05
N TYR A 162 -10.03 -13.14 -10.20
CA TYR A 162 -10.66 -14.44 -10.26
C TYR A 162 -9.82 -15.54 -9.58
N SER A 163 -8.53 -15.64 -9.93
CA SER A 163 -7.63 -16.62 -9.28
C SER A 163 -7.54 -16.43 -7.77
N VAL A 164 -7.53 -15.17 -7.31
CA VAL A 164 -7.53 -14.90 -5.87
C VAL A 164 -8.88 -15.21 -5.24
N THR A 165 -9.99 -14.89 -5.89
CA THR A 165 -11.33 -15.25 -5.40
C THR A 165 -11.46 -16.76 -5.21
N LEU A 166 -10.98 -17.56 -6.17
CA LEU A 166 -10.92 -19.02 -6.03
C LEU A 166 -10.02 -19.46 -4.87
N ALA A 167 -8.91 -18.76 -4.63
CA ALA A 167 -8.03 -19.07 -3.50
C ALA A 167 -8.62 -18.66 -2.14
N ILE A 168 -9.51 -17.68 -2.10
CA ILE A 168 -10.26 -17.28 -0.90
C ILE A 168 -11.39 -18.27 -0.64
N ASP A 169 -12.06 -18.74 -1.69
CA ASP A 169 -13.13 -19.71 -1.58
C ASP A 169 -12.57 -21.12 -1.33
N LYS A 170 -12.31 -21.41 -0.05
CA LYS A 170 -11.78 -22.69 0.45
C LYS A 170 -12.66 -23.91 0.09
N THR A 171 -13.85 -23.68 -0.48
CA THR A 171 -14.81 -24.73 -0.86
C THR A 171 -14.83 -25.06 -2.36
N ALA A 172 -14.16 -24.27 -3.21
CA ALA A 172 -14.24 -24.43 -4.66
C ALA A 172 -13.33 -25.53 -5.25
N ASN A 173 -12.50 -26.21 -4.44
CA ASN A 173 -11.59 -27.26 -4.90
C ASN A 173 -12.20 -28.67 -4.94
N ASP A 174 -13.47 -28.85 -4.53
CA ASP A 174 -14.09 -30.19 -4.47
C ASP A 174 -14.95 -30.57 -5.70
N ASP A 175 -15.16 -29.67 -6.68
CA ASP A 175 -16.23 -29.86 -7.68
C ASP A 175 -15.83 -29.88 -9.18
N GLU A 176 -14.55 -30.06 -9.58
CA GLU A 176 -14.24 -30.37 -11.00
C GLU A 176 -13.09 -31.38 -11.20
N ILE A 177 -13.45 -32.62 -11.54
CA ILE A 177 -12.66 -33.61 -12.32
C ILE A 177 -13.29 -33.71 -13.71
#